data_AF-A0A7K8C5U2-F1
#
_entry.id   AF-A0A7K8C5U2-F1
#
_cell.length_a   1.000
_cell.length_b   1.000
_cell.length_c   1.000
_cell.angle_alpha   90.00
_cell.angle_beta   90.00
_cell.angle_gamma   90.00
#
_symmetry.space_group_name_H-M   'P 1'
#
loop_
_entity.id
_entity.type
_entity.pdbx_description
1 polymer ?
#
loop_
_entity_poly.entity_id
_entity_poly.type
_entity_poly.pdbx_seq_one_letter_code
_entity_poly.pdbx_strand_id
1 'polypeptide(L)'
;MAALGARWLLRPGRRWFSETVPGAPSPPASPLYPPVVASVTAKSKAAKSRRLQRFNQRLHAAATVEEKLRLYGKLQRPKYTVYPQTFALNADRWYRSFTKTVLVPGMPLRAAAAKPPVAAAGTTPEVGRTPEPAAEAAKTPDPVAGAAQYLDMGELRSLACDALLQESFYQHKKRPFLYRDQDHTPGPFLTQLVSTLAAFLSGRNPLLAASSLDLNPKVNYYWHHGEEVVIHGHRKGRVDPLRFQIDDNPHLQIRVPKQLPEVVPLESDLGDVPVIDHKPSKLPLFKKQYENKVFIGSKVADPCCYGHTQFHLLPDKLKRERFIRQRLEDQIEVVYRSNGIASLFAWTAAQAMYQGFWSEADVTRPFVSQAVVTDGKYFAFFCYQLNTLALTAETIKNNPRKNICWGTDSKPLYDVVEDGNVKGFNDEVLLQLVRFLLNRPKEL
;
A
#
# COMPACT_ATOMS: atom_id res chain seq x y z
N MET A 1 55.26 -82.48 38.16
CA MET A 1 54.19 -82.56 37.16
C MET A 1 54.13 -81.23 36.41
N ALA A 2 54.83 -81.19 35.27
CA ALA A 2 54.88 -80.10 34.28
C ALA A 2 53.46 -79.76 33.76
N ALA A 3 53.11 -78.59 33.22
CA ALA A 3 53.84 -77.38 32.88
C ALA A 3 52.80 -76.26 32.54
N LEU A 4 53.17 -75.00 32.84
CA LEU A 4 52.93 -73.76 32.06
C LEU A 4 51.46 -73.36 31.78
N GLY A 5 50.89 -72.25 32.24
CA GLY A 5 51.44 -70.90 32.40
C GLY A 5 51.37 -70.12 31.09
N ALA A 6 50.36 -69.25 30.89
CA ALA A 6 50.46 -68.08 30.01
C ALA A 6 49.26 -67.11 30.15
N ARG A 7 49.56 -65.87 30.58
CA ARG A 7 48.79 -64.64 30.35
C ARG A 7 48.69 -64.35 28.85
N TRP A 8 47.57 -63.84 28.33
CA TRP A 8 47.61 -62.90 27.20
C TRP A 8 46.56 -61.79 27.31
N LEU A 9 47.08 -60.58 27.13
CA LEU A 9 46.41 -59.29 27.03
C LEU A 9 45.72 -59.12 25.67
N LEU A 10 44.62 -58.36 25.69
CA LEU A 10 43.97 -57.56 24.65
C LEU A 10 44.62 -57.50 23.25
N ARG A 11 43.79 -57.60 22.20
CA ARG A 11 43.68 -56.59 21.12
C ARG A 11 42.41 -56.78 20.25
N PRO A 12 42.00 -55.75 19.49
CA PRO A 12 40.61 -55.42 19.20
C PRO A 12 40.14 -55.87 17.81
N GLY A 13 38.83 -55.76 17.61
CA GLY A 13 38.25 -55.62 16.28
C GLY A 13 37.64 -56.89 15.73
N ARG A 14 36.32 -57.01 15.89
CA ARG A 14 35.49 -57.59 14.84
C ARG A 14 34.33 -56.65 14.58
N ARG A 15 34.41 -55.96 13.44
CA ARG A 15 33.25 -55.70 12.60
C ARG A 15 32.44 -56.98 12.58
N TRP A 16 31.29 -56.97 13.22
CA TRP A 16 30.26 -57.91 12.85
C TRP A 16 29.81 -57.49 11.47
N PHE A 17 30.39 -58.16 10.46
CA PHE A 17 29.70 -58.34 9.20
C PHE A 17 28.28 -58.79 9.59
N SER A 18 27.30 -57.95 9.31
CA SER A 18 25.92 -58.42 9.25
C SER A 18 25.92 -59.50 8.19
N GLU A 19 25.98 -60.76 8.61
CA GLU A 19 25.61 -61.89 7.77
C GLU A 19 24.24 -61.57 7.19
N THR A 20 24.21 -61.29 5.90
CA THR A 20 22.97 -61.36 5.13
C THR A 20 22.57 -62.83 5.17
N VAL A 21 21.73 -63.19 6.14
CA VAL A 21 21.00 -64.45 6.15
C VAL A 21 20.23 -64.51 4.82
N PRO A 22 20.56 -65.44 3.90
CA PRO A 22 19.77 -65.64 2.71
C PRO A 22 18.48 -66.32 3.14
N GLY A 23 17.39 -65.55 3.22
CA GLY A 23 16.07 -66.07 3.56
C GLY A 23 15.25 -65.28 4.60
N ALA A 24 15.73 -64.13 5.08
CA ALA A 24 14.87 -63.23 5.84
C ALA A 24 13.95 -62.45 4.86
N PRO A 25 12.61 -62.55 4.96
CA PRO A 25 11.72 -61.76 4.11
C PRO A 25 11.95 -60.27 4.39
N SER A 26 12.05 -59.47 3.33
CA SER A 26 12.03 -58.02 3.45
C SER A 26 10.81 -57.58 4.27
N PRO A 27 10.92 -56.53 5.10
CA PRO A 27 9.75 -56.02 5.82
C PRO A 27 8.63 -55.76 4.80
N PRO A 28 7.37 -56.17 5.06
CA PRO A 28 6.30 -56.00 4.11
C PRO A 28 6.18 -54.52 3.77
N ALA A 29 6.18 -54.21 2.47
CA ALA A 29 6.07 -52.84 2.00
C ALA A 29 4.84 -52.18 2.63
N SER A 30 5.04 -51.03 3.31
CA SER A 30 3.94 -50.27 3.90
C SER A 30 2.84 -50.02 2.85
N PRO A 31 1.56 -50.24 3.17
CA PRO A 31 0.49 -50.11 2.19
C PRO A 31 0.42 -48.68 1.64
N LEU A 32 0.60 -48.55 0.32
CA LEU A 32 0.53 -47.28 -0.40
C LEU A 32 -0.94 -46.98 -0.76
N TYR A 33 -1.69 -46.44 0.20
CA TYR A 33 -3.05 -45.98 -0.04
C TYR A 33 -3.06 -44.74 -0.96
N PRO A 34 -4.06 -44.62 -1.86
CA PRO A 34 -4.24 -43.39 -2.61
C PRO A 34 -4.59 -42.22 -1.67
N PRO A 35 -4.23 -40.97 -2.03
CA PRO A 35 -4.57 -39.82 -1.22
C PRO A 35 -6.09 -39.63 -1.15
N VAL A 36 -6.60 -39.29 0.04
CA VAL A 36 -8.03 -39.02 0.26
C VAL A 36 -8.37 -37.64 -0.29
N VAL A 37 -8.72 -37.59 -1.58
CA VAL A 37 -9.02 -36.34 -2.29
C VAL A 37 -10.25 -36.49 -3.19
N ALA A 38 -11.11 -35.47 -3.22
CA ALA A 38 -12.33 -35.46 -4.03
C ALA A 38 -12.03 -35.58 -5.53
N SER A 39 -12.89 -36.18 -6.36
CA SER A 39 -12.66 -36.24 -7.83
C SER A 39 -12.56 -34.85 -8.50
N VAL A 40 -11.92 -34.77 -9.68
CA VAL A 40 -11.68 -33.51 -10.40
C VAL A 40 -12.79 -33.20 -11.42
N THR A 41 -13.29 -34.22 -12.09
CA THR A 41 -14.21 -34.10 -13.23
C THR A 41 -15.69 -34.13 -12.82
N ALA A 42 -16.01 -34.54 -11.59
CA ALA A 42 -17.39 -34.60 -11.15
C ALA A 42 -18.05 -33.21 -11.08
N LYS A 43 -19.38 -33.23 -11.19
CA LYS A 43 -20.26 -32.06 -11.04
C LYS A 43 -20.66 -31.86 -9.57
N SER A 44 -19.68 -31.71 -8.67
CA SER A 44 -19.90 -31.49 -7.23
C SER A 44 -19.19 -30.23 -6.70
N LYS A 45 -19.57 -29.76 -5.50
CA LYS A 45 -18.89 -28.65 -4.81
C LYS A 45 -17.43 -29.01 -4.50
N ALA A 46 -17.17 -30.21 -3.99
CA ALA A 46 -15.82 -30.68 -3.69
C ALA A 46 -14.93 -30.74 -4.94
N ALA A 47 -15.47 -31.15 -6.09
CA ALA A 47 -14.74 -31.13 -7.36
C ALA A 47 -14.45 -29.71 -7.85
N LYS A 48 -15.35 -28.73 -7.59
CA LYS A 48 -15.09 -27.30 -7.88
C LYS A 48 -13.93 -26.77 -7.04
N SER A 49 -13.91 -27.05 -5.74
CA SER A 49 -12.81 -26.66 -4.84
C SER A 49 -11.48 -27.31 -5.25
N ARG A 50 -11.48 -28.60 -5.62
CA ARG A 50 -10.24 -29.25 -6.13
C ARG A 50 -9.73 -28.63 -7.43
N ARG A 51 -10.61 -28.20 -8.33
CA ARG A 51 -10.21 -27.47 -9.55
C ARG A 51 -9.61 -26.10 -9.23
N LEU A 52 -10.16 -25.39 -8.24
CA LEU A 52 -9.60 -24.13 -7.75
C LEU A 52 -8.20 -24.36 -7.13
N GLN A 53 -8.05 -25.37 -6.28
CA GLN A 53 -6.76 -25.74 -5.69
C GLN A 53 -5.70 -26.05 -6.76
N ARG A 54 -6.06 -26.80 -7.81
CA ARG A 54 -5.14 -27.06 -8.94
C ARG A 54 -4.78 -25.80 -9.72
N PHE A 55 -5.71 -24.86 -9.87
CA PHE A 55 -5.43 -23.56 -10.47
C PHE A 55 -4.47 -22.74 -9.60
N ASN A 56 -4.69 -22.71 -8.29
CA ASN A 56 -3.80 -22.06 -7.33
C ASN A 56 -2.39 -22.68 -7.36
N GLN A 57 -2.28 -24.01 -7.38
CA GLN A 57 -1.00 -24.71 -7.54
C GLN A 57 -0.29 -24.33 -8.85
N ARG A 58 -1.02 -24.21 -9.96
CA ARG A 58 -0.46 -23.74 -11.23
C ARG A 58 0.05 -22.30 -11.14
N LEU A 59 -0.66 -21.42 -10.44
CA LEU A 59 -0.20 -20.05 -10.18
C LEU A 59 1.05 -20.01 -9.30
N HIS A 60 1.12 -20.86 -8.26
CA HIS A 60 2.32 -20.97 -7.43
C HIS A 60 3.53 -21.49 -8.22
N ALA A 61 3.32 -22.44 -9.12
CA ALA A 61 4.37 -23.05 -9.94
C ALA A 61 4.84 -22.19 -11.13
N ALA A 62 4.16 -21.09 -11.44
CA ALA A 62 4.55 -20.20 -12.53
C ALA A 62 5.90 -19.53 -12.23
N ALA A 63 6.82 -19.59 -13.20
CA ALA A 63 8.22 -19.19 -13.03
C ALA A 63 8.40 -17.67 -12.97
N THR A 64 7.61 -16.92 -13.75
CA THR A 64 7.71 -15.47 -13.86
C THR A 64 6.45 -14.76 -13.37
N VAL A 65 6.60 -13.50 -12.97
CA VAL A 65 5.49 -12.66 -12.51
C VAL A 65 4.53 -12.36 -13.67
N GLU A 66 5.03 -12.15 -14.88
CA GLU A 66 4.21 -11.92 -16.07
C GLU A 66 3.31 -13.11 -16.36
N GLU A 67 3.81 -14.34 -16.20
CA GLU A 67 3.00 -15.55 -16.36
C GLU A 67 1.92 -15.63 -15.28
N LYS A 68 2.26 -15.32 -14.02
CA LYS A 68 1.28 -15.24 -12.91
C LYS A 68 0.17 -14.24 -13.21
N LEU A 69 0.52 -13.02 -13.63
CA LEU A 69 -0.45 -11.97 -13.97
C LEU A 69 -1.33 -12.39 -15.15
N ARG A 70 -0.76 -13.02 -16.19
CA ARG A 70 -1.51 -13.54 -17.34
C ARG A 70 -2.51 -14.62 -16.92
N LEU A 71 -2.10 -15.56 -16.07
CA LEU A 71 -2.98 -16.61 -15.55
C LEU A 71 -4.08 -16.05 -14.66
N TYR A 72 -3.73 -15.10 -13.77
CA TYR A 72 -4.67 -14.43 -12.88
C TYR A 72 -5.74 -13.63 -13.66
N GLY A 73 -5.32 -12.93 -14.72
CA GLY A 73 -6.20 -12.12 -15.56
C GLY A 73 -7.02 -12.89 -16.61
N LYS A 74 -6.71 -14.19 -16.85
CA LYS A 74 -7.26 -14.97 -17.97
C LYS A 74 -8.79 -15.08 -17.96
N LEU A 75 -9.40 -15.26 -16.79
CA LEU A 75 -10.84 -15.50 -16.69
C LEU A 75 -11.61 -14.17 -16.55
N GLN A 76 -12.20 -13.73 -17.64
CA GLN A 76 -13.07 -12.55 -17.66
C GLN A 76 -14.50 -12.92 -17.25
N ARG A 77 -15.00 -12.26 -16.21
CA ARG A 77 -16.36 -12.41 -15.67
C ARG A 77 -16.88 -11.03 -15.26
N PRO A 78 -18.20 -10.86 -15.07
CA PRO A 78 -18.74 -9.61 -14.56
C PRO A 78 -18.09 -9.25 -13.21
N LYS A 79 -17.57 -8.02 -13.14
CA LYS A 79 -16.87 -7.45 -11.98
C LYS A 79 -17.37 -6.03 -11.73
N TYR A 80 -17.42 -5.61 -10.48
CA TYR A 80 -17.75 -4.23 -10.12
C TYR A 80 -16.59 -3.31 -10.47
N THR A 81 -16.87 -2.23 -11.18
CA THR A 81 -15.88 -1.16 -11.41
C THR A 81 -15.98 -0.16 -10.28
N VAL A 82 -14.94 -0.09 -9.45
CA VAL A 82 -14.82 0.83 -8.32
C VAL A 82 -14.11 2.09 -8.82
N TYR A 83 -14.76 3.23 -8.68
CA TYR A 83 -14.23 4.52 -9.13
C TYR A 83 -13.67 5.29 -7.93
N PRO A 84 -12.35 5.58 -7.86
CA PRO A 84 -11.78 6.34 -6.75
C PRO A 84 -12.44 7.71 -6.57
N GLN A 85 -12.60 8.44 -7.68
CA GLN A 85 -13.31 9.71 -7.76
C GLN A 85 -14.82 9.49 -7.98
N THR A 86 -15.54 9.18 -6.90
CA THR A 86 -16.98 8.88 -6.94
C THR A 86 -17.84 10.00 -6.35
N PHE A 87 -19.08 10.11 -6.81
CA PHE A 87 -20.12 11.00 -6.24
C PHE A 87 -21.04 10.27 -5.25
N ALA A 88 -20.75 9.00 -4.95
CA ALA A 88 -21.59 8.21 -4.08
C ALA A 88 -21.48 8.65 -2.62
N LEU A 89 -22.62 8.72 -1.93
CA LEU A 89 -22.68 9.12 -0.53
C LEU A 89 -22.04 8.05 0.37
N ASN A 90 -21.26 8.48 1.36
CA ASN A 90 -20.58 7.62 2.34
C ASN A 90 -19.74 6.49 1.70
N ALA A 91 -19.16 6.75 0.52
CA ALA A 91 -18.40 5.75 -0.24
C ALA A 91 -17.15 5.26 0.48
N ASP A 92 -16.55 6.08 1.34
CA ASP A 92 -15.39 5.74 2.17
C ASP A 92 -15.65 4.48 3.01
N ARG A 93 -16.83 4.37 3.64
CA ARG A 93 -17.22 3.20 4.45
C ARG A 93 -17.31 1.93 3.60
N TRP A 94 -17.87 2.04 2.39
CA TRP A 94 -17.96 0.91 1.45
C TRP A 94 -16.58 0.48 0.96
N TYR A 95 -15.71 1.44 0.64
CA TYR A 95 -14.38 1.13 0.11
C TYR A 95 -13.51 0.47 1.17
N ARG A 96 -13.55 0.96 2.42
CA ARG A 96 -12.94 0.30 3.57
C ARG A 96 -13.38 -1.15 3.72
N SER A 97 -14.65 -1.45 3.51
CA SER A 97 -15.17 -2.82 3.53
C SER A 97 -14.59 -3.64 2.37
N PHE A 98 -14.64 -3.12 1.13
CA PHE A 98 -14.16 -3.83 -0.07
C PHE A 98 -12.66 -4.14 -0.06
N THR A 99 -11.87 -3.33 0.64
CA THR A 99 -10.40 -3.43 0.69
C THR A 99 -9.88 -3.94 2.04
N LYS A 100 -10.78 -4.25 3.00
CA LYS A 100 -10.45 -4.63 4.38
C LYS A 100 -9.49 -3.62 5.03
N THR A 101 -9.87 -2.34 5.00
CA THR A 101 -9.03 -1.21 5.44
C THR A 101 -9.61 -0.49 6.65
N VAL A 102 -8.73 -0.23 7.63
CA VAL A 102 -8.97 0.64 8.77
C VAL A 102 -8.52 2.06 8.42
N LEU A 103 -9.38 3.05 8.67
CA LEU A 103 -9.04 4.46 8.49
C LEU A 103 -8.68 5.04 9.86
N VAL A 104 -7.47 5.59 9.98
CA VAL A 104 -6.96 6.27 11.17
C VAL A 104 -6.88 7.77 10.87
N PRO A 105 -7.52 8.63 11.68
CA PRO A 105 -7.44 10.07 11.49
C PRO A 105 -6.03 10.60 11.83
N GLY A 106 -5.57 11.57 11.05
CA GLY A 106 -4.25 12.17 11.18
C GLY A 106 -3.15 11.42 10.43
N MET A 107 -1.94 11.98 10.47
CA MET A 107 -0.74 11.36 9.89
C MET A 107 -0.08 10.43 10.90
N PRO A 108 0.64 9.37 10.47
CA PRO A 108 1.32 8.51 11.40
C PRO A 108 2.43 9.27 12.12
N LEU A 109 2.51 9.08 13.43
CA LEU A 109 3.67 9.51 14.20
C LEU A 109 4.87 8.75 13.64
N ARG A 110 5.89 9.48 13.19
CA ARG A 110 7.15 8.89 12.75
C ARG A 110 7.59 7.94 13.86
N ALA A 111 7.74 6.66 13.58
CA ALA A 111 8.28 5.70 14.54
C ALA A 111 9.61 6.28 15.02
N ALA A 112 9.60 6.84 16.23
CA ALA A 112 10.81 7.30 16.88
C ALA A 112 11.78 6.13 16.81
N ALA A 113 12.99 6.39 16.29
CA ALA A 113 14.06 5.42 16.21
C ALA A 113 14.00 4.53 17.45
N ALA A 114 13.82 3.22 17.24
CA ALA A 114 13.77 2.24 18.30
C ALA A 114 14.87 2.58 19.29
N LYS A 115 14.48 3.00 20.51
CA LYS A 115 15.43 3.19 21.60
C LYS A 115 16.24 1.90 21.69
N PRO A 116 17.58 1.96 21.77
CA PRO A 116 18.35 0.76 22.05
C PRO A 116 17.83 0.17 23.37
N PRO A 117 17.83 -1.17 23.53
CA PRO A 117 17.29 -1.81 24.72
C PRO A 117 18.02 -1.27 25.94
N VAL A 118 17.29 -0.54 26.78
CA VAL A 118 17.77 -0.14 28.10
C VAL A 118 17.90 -1.43 28.89
N ALA A 119 19.15 -1.81 29.15
CA ALA A 119 19.50 -2.90 30.03
C ALA A 119 18.79 -2.73 31.37
N ALA A 120 18.20 -3.83 31.84
CA ALA A 120 17.60 -3.91 33.16
C ALA A 120 18.63 -3.59 34.25
N ALA A 121 18.32 -2.59 35.07
CA ALA A 121 18.88 -2.44 36.40
C ALA A 121 17.79 -1.86 37.30
N GLY A 122 17.19 -2.72 38.12
CA GLY A 122 16.34 -2.27 39.23
C GLY A 122 17.21 -1.90 40.43
N THR A 123 16.90 -0.80 41.11
CA THR A 123 16.56 -0.76 42.55
C THR A 123 16.24 0.68 43.00
N THR A 124 15.07 0.80 43.64
CA THR A 124 14.48 1.74 44.63
C THR A 124 15.00 3.17 44.90
N PRO A 125 14.11 4.09 45.38
CA PRO A 125 14.36 5.53 45.49
C PRO A 125 14.67 6.01 46.91
N GLU A 126 15.45 7.09 47.05
CA GLU A 126 15.45 7.94 48.25
C GLU A 126 15.63 9.43 47.93
N VAL A 127 15.15 10.23 48.88
CA VAL A 127 14.70 11.62 48.80
C VAL A 127 15.83 12.63 49.07
N GLY A 128 15.82 13.76 48.34
CA GLY A 128 16.02 15.06 48.96
C GLY A 128 17.24 15.91 48.56
N ARG A 129 16.92 17.16 48.18
CA ARG A 129 17.68 18.43 48.23
C ARG A 129 18.35 18.96 46.95
N THR A 130 18.02 20.23 46.71
CA THR A 130 18.64 21.26 45.88
C THR A 130 18.59 22.58 46.70
N PRO A 131 19.27 23.70 46.34
CA PRO A 131 20.12 23.95 45.16
C PRO A 131 21.42 24.80 45.42
N GLU A 132 22.13 25.07 44.30
CA GLU A 132 22.99 26.23 43.96
C GLU A 132 24.52 26.21 44.28
N PRO A 133 25.35 27.12 43.71
CA PRO A 133 25.86 27.05 42.33
C PRO A 133 27.38 27.32 42.25
N ALA A 134 28.05 27.01 41.12
CA ALA A 134 29.15 27.81 40.54
C ALA A 134 29.98 27.03 39.49
N ALA A 135 30.59 27.85 38.63
CA ALA A 135 31.82 27.64 37.86
C ALA A 135 31.66 27.24 36.38
N GLU A 136 31.63 28.31 35.58
CA GLU A 136 32.13 28.41 34.21
C GLU A 136 33.46 27.66 34.02
N ALA A 137 33.55 26.87 32.95
CA ALA A 137 34.82 26.59 32.30
C ALA A 137 34.59 26.40 30.80
N ALA A 138 35.07 27.38 30.04
CA ALA A 138 35.10 27.38 28.59
C ALA A 138 35.93 26.20 28.05
N LYS A 139 35.38 25.50 27.04
CA LYS A 139 36.17 24.80 26.02
C LYS A 139 35.59 25.12 24.65
N THR A 140 36.47 25.70 23.84
CA THR A 140 36.34 26.02 22.41
C THR A 140 36.10 24.76 21.55
N PRO A 141 35.60 24.96 20.31
CA PRO A 141 34.83 23.95 19.59
C PRO A 141 35.73 23.07 18.71
N ASP A 142 35.50 21.75 18.77
CA ASP A 142 35.99 20.84 17.73
C ASP A 142 34.93 20.64 16.63
N PRO A 143 35.35 20.45 15.37
CA PRO A 143 34.54 20.76 14.21
C PRO A 143 33.93 19.50 13.54
N VAL A 144 32.86 19.74 12.79
CA VAL A 144 32.27 18.85 11.76
C VAL A 144 31.50 17.62 12.28
N ALA A 145 30.37 17.88 12.94
CA ALA A 145 29.20 17.01 12.83
C ALA A 145 28.38 17.46 11.60
N GLY A 146 28.22 16.57 10.62
CA GLY A 146 27.62 16.83 9.32
C GLY A 146 26.33 17.65 9.39
N ALA A 147 26.30 18.73 8.60
CA ALA A 147 25.22 19.69 8.49
C ALA A 147 23.85 19.00 8.37
N ALA A 148 23.04 19.08 9.42
CA ALA A 148 21.60 19.06 9.28
C ALA A 148 21.22 20.33 8.50
N GLN A 149 21.27 20.25 7.17
CA GLN A 149 20.94 21.37 6.29
C GLN A 149 19.51 21.81 6.60
N TYR A 150 19.38 22.99 7.20
CA TYR A 150 18.11 23.61 7.51
C TYR A 150 17.26 23.65 6.22
N LEU A 151 16.01 23.20 6.29
CA LEU A 151 15.07 23.34 5.17
C LEU A 151 14.72 24.82 5.05
N ASP A 152 15.14 25.46 3.96
CA ASP A 152 14.73 26.83 3.69
C ASP A 152 13.28 26.82 3.22
N MET A 153 12.38 26.99 4.19
CA MET A 153 10.95 27.07 3.92
C MET A 153 10.57 28.35 3.17
N GLY A 154 11.40 29.40 3.21
CA GLY A 154 11.18 30.64 2.47
C GLY A 154 11.31 30.43 0.97
N GLU A 155 12.38 29.76 0.54
CA GLU A 155 12.59 29.39 -0.87
C GLU A 155 11.52 28.41 -1.37
N LEU A 156 11.15 27.41 -0.57
CA LEU A 156 10.08 26.48 -0.95
C LEU A 156 8.73 27.18 -1.11
N ARG A 157 8.46 28.18 -0.25
CA ARG A 157 7.27 29.02 -0.35
C ARG A 157 7.28 29.90 -1.59
N SER A 158 8.41 30.55 -1.90
CA SER A 158 8.50 31.36 -3.13
C SER A 158 8.28 30.50 -4.37
N LEU A 159 8.90 29.31 -4.46
CA LEU A 159 8.68 28.37 -5.57
C LEU A 159 7.20 27.95 -5.71
N ALA A 160 6.52 27.69 -4.60
CA ALA A 160 5.11 27.33 -4.61
C ALA A 160 4.20 28.50 -5.03
N CYS A 161 4.49 29.71 -4.53
CA CYS A 161 3.78 30.94 -4.91
C CYS A 161 4.02 31.29 -6.38
N ASP A 162 5.24 31.18 -6.88
CA ASP A 162 5.59 31.48 -8.27
C ASP A 162 4.87 30.53 -9.23
N ALA A 163 4.85 29.22 -8.91
CA ALA A 163 4.08 28.24 -9.69
C ALA A 163 2.58 28.53 -9.68
N LEU A 164 2.03 28.99 -8.54
CA LEU A 164 0.63 29.38 -8.43
C LEU A 164 0.33 30.62 -9.28
N LEU A 165 1.11 31.69 -9.11
CA LEU A 165 0.95 32.96 -9.83
C LEU A 165 1.15 32.81 -11.33
N GLN A 166 2.09 31.95 -11.75
CA GLN A 166 2.30 31.64 -13.16
C GLN A 166 1.01 31.15 -13.81
N GLU A 167 0.35 30.17 -13.20
CA GLU A 167 -0.80 29.49 -13.81
C GLU A 167 -2.13 30.22 -13.57
N SER A 168 -2.23 31.03 -12.51
CA SER A 168 -3.45 31.76 -12.15
C SER A 168 -3.48 33.21 -12.66
N PHE A 169 -2.32 33.87 -12.79
CA PHE A 169 -2.24 35.31 -13.07
C PHE A 169 -1.40 35.64 -14.31
N TYR A 170 -0.15 35.17 -14.39
CA TYR A 170 0.76 35.58 -15.47
C TYR A 170 0.43 34.93 -16.82
N GLN A 171 -0.02 33.68 -16.83
CA GLN A 171 -0.33 33.00 -18.07
C GLN A 171 -1.68 33.44 -18.62
N HIS A 172 -1.67 34.04 -19.81
CA HIS A 172 -2.90 34.38 -20.53
C HIS A 172 -3.60 33.12 -21.05
N LYS A 173 -4.63 32.68 -20.31
CA LYS A 173 -5.46 31.52 -20.70
C LYS A 173 -6.79 31.99 -21.27
N LYS A 174 -7.25 31.28 -22.31
CA LYS A 174 -8.65 31.40 -22.76
C LYS A 174 -9.58 30.88 -21.67
N ARG A 175 -10.80 31.42 -21.62
CA ARG A 175 -11.83 30.93 -20.72
C ARG A 175 -12.02 29.42 -20.91
N PRO A 176 -11.97 28.61 -19.84
CA PRO A 176 -12.17 27.17 -19.93
C PRO A 176 -13.57 26.84 -20.46
N PHE A 177 -13.66 25.70 -21.16
CA PHE A 177 -14.96 25.12 -21.48
C PHE A 177 -15.65 24.60 -20.22
N LEU A 178 -16.98 24.51 -20.23
CA LEU A 178 -17.75 24.04 -19.09
C LEU A 178 -17.22 22.67 -18.58
N TYR A 179 -16.99 22.56 -17.27
CA TYR A 179 -16.43 21.39 -16.59
C TYR A 179 -14.97 21.04 -16.94
N ARG A 180 -14.18 22.01 -17.42
CA ARG A 180 -12.74 21.85 -17.67
C ARG A 180 -11.89 22.88 -16.92
N ASP A 181 -12.42 23.49 -15.86
CA ASP A 181 -11.66 24.48 -15.12
C ASP A 181 -10.43 23.84 -14.45
N GLN A 182 -10.59 22.62 -13.91
CA GLN A 182 -9.52 21.85 -13.27
C GLN A 182 -8.37 21.54 -14.25
N ASP A 183 -8.68 21.31 -15.53
CA ASP A 183 -7.67 21.03 -16.56
C ASP A 183 -6.85 22.27 -16.95
N HIS A 184 -7.40 23.47 -16.73
CA HIS A 184 -6.78 24.73 -17.16
C HIS A 184 -5.80 25.31 -16.14
N THR A 185 -6.23 25.51 -14.89
CA THR A 185 -5.38 26.16 -13.88
C THR A 185 -4.85 25.17 -12.84
N PRO A 186 -5.70 24.42 -12.12
CA PRO A 186 -5.23 23.50 -11.07
C PRO A 186 -4.33 22.36 -11.55
N GLY A 187 -4.62 21.74 -12.70
CA GLY A 187 -3.83 20.64 -13.25
C GLY A 187 -2.39 21.06 -13.58
N PRO A 188 -2.18 22.05 -14.46
CA PRO A 188 -0.85 22.57 -14.75
C PRO A 188 -0.11 23.08 -13.50
N PHE A 189 -0.82 23.78 -12.61
CA PHE A 189 -0.27 24.22 -11.32
C PHE A 189 0.27 23.04 -10.50
N LEU A 190 -0.53 21.97 -10.34
CA LEU A 190 -0.12 20.79 -9.59
C LEU A 190 1.09 20.10 -10.23
N THR A 191 1.14 20.02 -11.56
CA THR A 191 2.30 19.49 -12.31
C THR A 191 3.55 20.31 -12.04
N GLN A 192 3.44 21.65 -12.13
CA GLN A 192 4.56 22.54 -11.92
C GLN A 192 5.04 22.48 -10.47
N LEU A 193 4.13 22.59 -9.50
CA LEU A 193 4.42 22.52 -8.07
C LEU A 193 5.17 21.25 -7.70
N VAL A 194 4.68 20.08 -8.13
CA VAL A 194 5.32 18.81 -7.79
C VAL A 194 6.66 18.65 -8.49
N SER A 195 6.77 19.07 -9.76
CA SER A 195 8.02 18.96 -10.52
C SER A 195 9.11 19.87 -9.93
N THR A 196 8.80 21.12 -9.59
CA THR A 196 9.76 22.06 -9.00
C THR A 196 10.18 21.62 -7.60
N LEU A 197 9.23 21.19 -6.76
CA LEU A 197 9.53 20.70 -5.42
C LEU A 197 10.35 19.40 -5.47
N ALA A 198 10.00 18.45 -6.34
CA ALA A 198 10.75 17.20 -6.47
C ALA A 198 12.18 17.47 -6.97
N ALA A 199 12.36 18.36 -7.94
CA ALA A 199 13.68 18.76 -8.43
C ALA A 199 14.51 19.45 -7.34
N PHE A 200 13.93 20.40 -6.61
CA PHE A 200 14.61 21.12 -5.52
C PHE A 200 14.99 20.18 -4.37
N LEU A 201 14.10 19.26 -4.01
CA LEU A 201 14.33 18.30 -2.92
C LEU A 201 15.23 17.12 -3.34
N SER A 202 15.54 16.94 -4.62
CA SER A 202 16.39 15.85 -5.12
C SER A 202 17.81 15.88 -4.53
N GLY A 203 18.35 17.08 -4.26
CA GLY A 203 19.65 17.25 -3.61
C GLY A 203 19.67 16.75 -2.16
N ARG A 204 18.50 16.72 -1.49
CA ARG A 204 18.36 16.25 -0.09
C ARG A 204 17.87 14.81 -0.01
N ASN A 205 17.07 14.37 -0.98
CA ASN A 205 16.56 13.02 -1.10
C ASN A 205 17.03 12.37 -2.41
N PRO A 206 18.14 11.59 -2.38
CA PRO A 206 18.67 10.92 -3.57
C PRO A 206 17.66 9.97 -4.23
N LEU A 207 16.69 9.47 -3.47
CA LEU A 207 15.62 8.62 -4.00
C LEU A 207 14.80 9.33 -5.07
N LEU A 208 14.57 10.65 -4.92
CA LEU A 208 13.85 11.46 -5.90
C LEU A 208 14.68 11.68 -7.17
N ALA A 209 16.00 11.81 -7.05
CA ALA A 209 16.88 11.93 -8.22
C ALA A 209 16.86 10.66 -9.08
N ALA A 210 16.74 9.48 -8.46
CA ALA A 210 16.60 8.19 -9.14
C ALA A 210 15.13 7.80 -9.44
N SER A 211 14.17 8.70 -9.20
CA SER A 211 12.75 8.42 -9.37
C SER A 211 12.27 8.67 -10.80
N SER A 212 11.12 8.09 -11.13
CA SER A 212 10.39 8.37 -12.36
C SER A 212 9.10 9.11 -12.01
N LEU A 213 8.91 10.29 -12.61
CA LEU A 213 7.69 11.09 -12.50
C LEU A 213 6.83 10.86 -13.74
N ASP A 214 5.68 10.22 -13.57
CA ASP A 214 4.74 9.99 -14.67
C ASP A 214 3.60 11.02 -14.63
N LEU A 215 3.22 11.51 -15.82
CA LEU A 215 2.07 12.40 -16.01
C LEU A 215 0.86 11.60 -16.49
N ASN A 216 -0.27 11.71 -15.79
CA ASN A 216 -1.51 10.98 -16.08
C ASN A 216 -1.33 9.46 -16.35
N PRO A 217 -0.61 8.72 -15.50
CA PRO A 217 -0.44 7.29 -15.67
C PRO A 217 -1.73 6.54 -15.34
N LYS A 218 -1.90 5.37 -15.94
CA LYS A 218 -2.99 4.46 -15.57
C LYS A 218 -2.55 3.57 -14.41
N VAL A 219 -3.41 3.41 -13.42
CA VAL A 219 -3.19 2.46 -12.32
C VAL A 219 -4.41 1.56 -12.21
N ASN A 220 -4.19 0.25 -12.25
CA ASN A 220 -5.28 -0.71 -12.31
C ASN A 220 -5.04 -1.86 -11.34
N TYR A 221 -6.10 -2.33 -10.69
CA TYR A 221 -6.02 -3.49 -9.82
C TYR A 221 -7.31 -4.32 -9.84
N TYR A 222 -7.16 -5.65 -9.92
CA TYR A 222 -8.24 -6.62 -9.95
C TYR A 222 -8.13 -7.55 -8.75
N TRP A 223 -9.22 -7.75 -8.02
CA TRP A 223 -9.24 -8.66 -6.86
C TRP A 223 -10.62 -9.26 -6.61
N HIS A 224 -10.67 -10.23 -5.70
CA HIS A 224 -11.90 -10.83 -5.20
C HIS A 224 -12.09 -10.49 -3.72
N HIS A 225 -13.32 -10.19 -3.32
CA HIS A 225 -13.65 -10.00 -1.92
C HIS A 225 -15.09 -10.41 -1.62
N GLY A 226 -15.26 -11.49 -0.87
CA GLY A 226 -16.57 -12.08 -0.56
C GLY A 226 -17.18 -12.91 -1.69
N GLU A 227 -18.38 -13.42 -1.42
CA GLU A 227 -19.14 -14.28 -2.34
C GLU A 227 -20.62 -13.87 -2.35
N GLU A 228 -21.31 -14.16 -3.46
CA GLU A 228 -22.76 -14.02 -3.52
C GLU A 228 -23.41 -15.27 -4.13
N VAL A 229 -24.67 -15.49 -3.75
CA VAL A 229 -25.53 -16.47 -4.39
C VAL A 229 -26.28 -15.79 -5.52
N VAL A 230 -26.20 -16.36 -6.72
CA VAL A 230 -26.92 -15.86 -7.90
C VAL A 230 -28.43 -16.03 -7.68
N ILE A 231 -29.18 -14.93 -7.74
CA ILE A 231 -30.63 -14.91 -7.45
C ILE A 231 -31.46 -15.28 -8.70
N HIS A 232 -31.08 -14.78 -9.88
CA HIS A 232 -31.86 -14.90 -11.11
C HIS A 232 -31.05 -15.53 -12.25
N GLY A 233 -31.76 -16.06 -13.26
CA GLY A 233 -31.18 -16.65 -14.46
C GLY A 233 -30.72 -18.10 -14.30
N HIS A 234 -30.13 -18.66 -15.36
CA HIS A 234 -29.77 -20.09 -15.44
C HIS A 234 -28.72 -20.57 -14.41
N ARG A 235 -28.02 -19.64 -13.74
CA ARG A 235 -27.04 -19.94 -12.68
C ARG A 235 -27.61 -19.79 -11.27
N LYS A 236 -28.94 -19.66 -11.12
CA LYS A 236 -29.62 -19.50 -9.81
C LYS A 236 -29.14 -20.52 -8.79
N GLY A 237 -28.91 -20.06 -7.55
CA GLY A 237 -28.48 -20.90 -6.42
C GLY A 237 -27.00 -21.28 -6.43
N ARG A 238 -26.23 -20.88 -7.44
CA ARG A 238 -24.77 -21.10 -7.45
C ARG A 238 -24.05 -19.98 -6.72
N VAL A 239 -23.01 -20.36 -5.96
CA VAL A 239 -22.08 -19.42 -5.32
C VAL A 239 -21.06 -18.91 -6.35
N ASP A 240 -20.95 -17.59 -6.48
CA ASP A 240 -20.01 -16.88 -7.35
C ASP A 240 -19.19 -15.87 -6.51
N PRO A 241 -17.85 -15.83 -6.64
CA PRO A 241 -17.07 -14.80 -5.97
C PRO A 241 -17.39 -13.40 -6.49
N LEU A 242 -17.36 -12.44 -5.58
CA LEU A 242 -17.48 -11.03 -5.91
C LEU A 242 -16.13 -10.52 -6.42
N ARG A 243 -16.16 -9.91 -7.60
CA ARG A 243 -14.98 -9.44 -8.32
C ARG A 243 -15.02 -7.92 -8.41
N PHE A 244 -13.88 -7.29 -8.20
CA PHE A 244 -13.73 -5.85 -8.25
C PHE A 244 -12.57 -5.46 -9.16
N GLN A 245 -12.69 -4.30 -9.78
CA GLN A 245 -11.64 -3.66 -10.55
C GLN A 245 -11.62 -2.17 -10.21
N ILE A 246 -10.45 -1.65 -9.90
CA ILE A 246 -10.19 -0.21 -9.88
C ILE A 246 -9.44 0.12 -11.16
N ASP A 247 -9.96 1.10 -11.89
CA ASP A 247 -9.28 1.72 -13.03
C ASP A 247 -9.12 3.20 -12.69
N ASP A 248 -7.91 3.56 -12.27
CA ASP A 248 -7.56 4.87 -11.77
C ASP A 248 -6.58 5.59 -12.71
N ASN A 249 -6.58 6.92 -12.64
CA ASN A 249 -5.75 7.80 -13.43
C ASN A 249 -5.32 9.01 -12.58
N PRO A 250 -4.36 8.84 -11.65
CA PRO A 250 -3.78 9.96 -10.93
C PRO A 250 -3.24 11.02 -11.89
N HIS A 251 -3.21 12.27 -11.45
CA HIS A 251 -2.64 13.37 -12.24
C HIS A 251 -1.12 13.23 -12.38
N LEU A 252 -0.46 12.87 -11.28
CA LEU A 252 0.97 12.58 -11.23
C LEU A 252 1.21 11.38 -10.33
N GLN A 253 2.29 10.66 -10.60
CA GLN A 253 2.84 9.73 -9.62
C GLN A 253 4.36 9.72 -9.66
N ILE A 254 4.97 9.50 -8.50
CA ILE A 254 6.41 9.31 -8.36
C ILE A 254 6.65 7.82 -8.07
N ARG A 255 7.38 7.16 -8.96
CA ARG A 255 7.83 5.78 -8.80
C ARG A 255 9.31 5.75 -8.47
N VAL A 256 9.70 4.81 -7.63
CA VAL A 256 11.05 4.70 -7.08
C VAL A 256 11.56 3.26 -7.20
N PRO A 257 12.89 3.07 -7.26
CA PRO A 257 13.49 1.74 -7.37
C PRO A 257 13.50 0.97 -6.05
N LYS A 258 13.41 1.67 -4.90
CA LYS A 258 13.43 1.09 -3.57
C LYS A 258 12.14 1.37 -2.81
N GLN A 259 11.69 0.38 -2.05
CA GLN A 259 10.44 0.43 -1.28
C GLN A 259 10.55 1.43 -0.11
N LEU A 260 9.43 2.14 0.17
CA LEU A 260 9.31 2.99 1.35
C LEU A 260 9.30 2.16 2.65
N PRO A 261 9.80 2.71 3.77
CA PRO A 261 9.80 2.00 5.05
C PRO A 261 8.38 1.78 5.56
N GLU A 262 8.19 0.71 6.33
CA GLU A 262 6.94 0.46 7.04
C GLU A 262 6.65 1.55 8.07
N VAL A 263 5.37 1.85 8.27
CA VAL A 263 4.92 2.85 9.24
C VAL A 263 4.68 2.19 10.59
N VAL A 264 3.98 1.06 10.57
CA VAL A 264 3.73 0.20 11.72
C VAL A 264 4.10 -1.26 11.38
N PRO A 265 4.42 -2.10 12.37
CA PRO A 265 4.67 -3.51 12.14
C PRO A 265 3.51 -4.20 11.43
N LEU A 266 3.81 -5.22 10.62
CA LEU A 266 2.84 -5.96 9.78
C LEU A 266 1.61 -6.50 10.52
N GLU A 267 1.79 -6.94 11.77
CA GLU A 267 0.72 -7.55 12.59
C GLU A 267 -0.06 -6.54 13.44
N SER A 268 0.16 -5.23 13.24
CA SER A 268 -0.52 -4.20 14.03
C SER A 268 -2.01 -4.14 13.70
N ASP A 269 -2.86 -4.23 14.72
CA ASP A 269 -4.29 -3.95 14.60
C ASP A 269 -4.59 -2.59 15.24
N LEU A 270 -5.09 -1.65 14.42
CA LEU A 270 -5.40 -0.27 14.83
C LEU A 270 -6.91 0.00 14.88
N GLY A 271 -7.76 -1.01 14.68
CA GLY A 271 -9.21 -0.86 14.81
C GLY A 271 -9.99 -1.69 13.82
N ASP A 272 -11.28 -1.39 13.71
CA ASP A 272 -12.22 -2.25 12.98
C ASP A 272 -12.57 -1.76 11.57
N VAL A 273 -12.80 -2.75 10.71
CA VAL A 273 -13.27 -2.56 9.34
C VAL A 273 -14.80 -2.49 9.37
N PRO A 274 -15.42 -1.50 8.69
CA PRO A 274 -16.87 -1.43 8.62
C PRO A 274 -17.45 -2.65 7.91
N VAL A 275 -18.46 -3.25 8.53
CA VAL A 275 -19.27 -4.30 7.89
C VAL A 275 -20.43 -3.65 7.14
N ILE A 276 -20.68 -4.15 5.93
CA ILE A 276 -21.77 -3.72 5.07
C ILE A 276 -22.66 -4.93 4.77
N ASP A 277 -23.90 -4.90 5.26
CA ASP A 277 -24.86 -6.00 5.09
C ASP A 277 -25.64 -5.93 3.76
N HIS A 278 -25.26 -5.00 2.90
CA HIS A 278 -25.92 -4.73 1.64
C HIS A 278 -25.05 -5.10 0.44
N LYS A 279 -25.71 -5.41 -0.68
CA LYS A 279 -25.00 -5.69 -1.94
C LYS A 279 -24.27 -4.44 -2.43
N PRO A 280 -23.06 -4.58 -3.00
CA PRO A 280 -22.33 -3.45 -3.60
C PRO A 280 -23.14 -2.66 -4.63
N SER A 281 -24.12 -3.31 -5.29
CA SER A 281 -25.04 -2.67 -6.24
C SER A 281 -26.02 -1.66 -5.62
N LYS A 282 -26.04 -1.49 -4.30
CA LYS A 282 -26.81 -0.42 -3.64
C LYS A 282 -26.04 0.90 -3.59
N LEU A 283 -24.71 0.85 -3.68
CA LEU A 283 -23.92 1.99 -4.14
C LEU A 283 -24.15 2.13 -5.67
N PRO A 284 -23.99 3.31 -6.30
CA PRO A 284 -23.98 3.44 -7.77
C PRO A 284 -22.74 2.78 -8.42
N LEU A 285 -22.52 1.50 -8.12
CA LEU A 285 -21.51 0.61 -8.65
C LEU A 285 -22.16 -0.42 -9.56
N PHE A 286 -21.62 -0.54 -10.76
CA PHE A 286 -22.16 -1.39 -11.80
C PHE A 286 -21.18 -2.50 -12.17
N LYS A 287 -21.73 -3.67 -12.51
CA LYS A 287 -20.93 -4.77 -13.02
C LYS A 287 -20.66 -4.57 -14.51
N LYS A 288 -19.41 -4.71 -14.91
CA LYS A 288 -18.97 -4.72 -16.31
C LYS A 288 -18.08 -5.94 -16.53
N GLN A 289 -17.94 -6.38 -17.78
CA GLN A 289 -17.03 -7.46 -18.15
C GLN A 289 -16.08 -6.96 -19.22
N TYR A 290 -14.78 -6.95 -18.88
CA TYR A 290 -13.67 -6.55 -19.74
C TYR A 290 -12.39 -7.18 -19.20
N GLU A 291 -11.27 -6.92 -19.87
CA GLU A 291 -9.94 -7.38 -19.48
C GLU A 291 -9.62 -7.05 -18.00
N ASN A 292 -9.06 -8.03 -17.29
CA ASN A 292 -8.57 -7.85 -15.92
C ASN A 292 -7.17 -7.25 -15.98
N LYS A 293 -7.00 -6.08 -15.36
CA LYS A 293 -5.76 -5.32 -15.44
C LYS A 293 -5.16 -5.15 -14.04
N VAL A 294 -3.88 -5.45 -13.95
CA VAL A 294 -3.02 -5.14 -12.81
C VAL A 294 -1.84 -4.36 -13.39
N PHE A 295 -1.76 -3.08 -13.06
CA PHE A 295 -0.79 -2.18 -13.69
C PHE A 295 -0.49 -1.01 -12.75
N ILE A 296 0.80 -0.73 -12.54
CA ILE A 296 1.27 0.31 -11.60
C ILE A 296 1.61 1.66 -12.26
N GLY A 297 1.41 1.76 -13.58
CA GLY A 297 1.88 2.87 -14.42
C GLY A 297 3.04 2.52 -15.34
N SER A 298 3.75 1.42 -15.05
CA SER A 298 4.78 0.85 -15.91
C SER A 298 4.73 -0.69 -15.95
N LYS A 299 5.44 -1.27 -16.91
CA LYS A 299 5.54 -2.73 -17.09
C LYS A 299 6.45 -3.34 -16.03
N VAL A 300 6.33 -4.65 -15.82
CA VAL A 300 7.07 -5.41 -14.80
C VAL A 300 8.59 -5.29 -14.95
N ALA A 301 9.10 -5.13 -16.17
CA ALA A 301 10.53 -5.00 -16.45
C ALA A 301 11.16 -3.67 -16.00
N ASP A 302 10.35 -2.68 -15.62
CA ASP A 302 10.85 -1.37 -15.18
C ASP A 302 11.46 -1.46 -13.77
N PRO A 303 12.70 -0.96 -13.54
CA PRO A 303 13.32 -0.96 -12.23
C PRO A 303 12.52 -0.15 -11.19
N CYS A 304 11.81 0.91 -11.59
CA CYS A 304 10.99 1.74 -10.72
C CYS A 304 9.62 1.09 -10.48
N CYS A 305 9.63 -0.05 -9.77
CA CYS A 305 8.46 -0.87 -9.51
C CYS A 305 7.72 -0.55 -8.20
N TYR A 306 8.25 0.38 -7.38
CA TYR A 306 7.65 0.81 -6.12
C TYR A 306 7.06 2.22 -6.24
N GLY A 307 5.96 2.46 -5.53
CA GLY A 307 5.30 3.76 -5.46
C GLY A 307 5.83 4.59 -4.30
N HIS A 308 6.09 5.87 -4.55
CA HIS A 308 6.42 6.84 -3.52
C HIS A 308 5.18 7.65 -3.14
N THR A 309 4.82 8.64 -3.97
CA THR A 309 3.67 9.53 -3.76
C THR A 309 2.84 9.67 -5.04
N GLN A 310 1.52 9.58 -4.92
CA GLN A 310 0.55 9.91 -5.96
C GLN A 310 -0.09 11.28 -5.72
N PHE A 311 -0.41 11.97 -6.80
CA PHE A 311 -1.14 13.24 -6.76
C PHE A 311 -2.43 13.11 -7.56
N HIS A 312 -3.54 13.38 -6.89
CA HIS A 312 -4.87 13.26 -7.45
C HIS A 312 -5.54 14.63 -7.49
N LEU A 313 -6.04 14.99 -8.67
CA LEU A 313 -6.86 16.18 -8.86
C LEU A 313 -8.32 15.77 -8.98
N LEU A 314 -9.17 16.31 -8.11
CA LEU A 314 -10.61 16.08 -8.18
C LEU A 314 -11.21 16.82 -9.38
N PRO A 315 -12.10 16.18 -10.16
CA PRO A 315 -12.70 16.79 -11.34
C PRO A 315 -13.73 17.84 -10.96
N ASP A 316 -14.08 18.73 -11.91
CA ASP A 316 -15.07 19.81 -11.73
C ASP A 316 -16.40 19.33 -11.13
N LYS A 317 -16.80 18.09 -11.45
CA LYS A 317 -18.04 17.49 -10.97
C LYS A 317 -18.08 17.30 -9.45
N LEU A 318 -16.93 17.17 -8.82
CA LEU A 318 -16.72 16.93 -7.38
C LEU A 318 -16.16 18.18 -6.67
N LYS A 319 -16.31 19.37 -7.26
CA LYS A 319 -15.93 20.64 -6.59
C LYS A 319 -16.73 20.85 -5.31
N ARG A 320 -16.04 21.33 -4.27
CA ARG A 320 -16.59 21.68 -2.95
C ARG A 320 -17.86 22.55 -3.04
N GLU A 321 -17.84 23.59 -3.87
CA GLU A 321 -18.97 24.51 -4.06
C GLU A 321 -20.28 23.83 -4.50
N ARG A 322 -20.18 22.70 -5.21
CA ARG A 322 -21.35 21.95 -5.66
C ARG A 322 -22.00 21.20 -4.51
N PHE A 323 -21.21 20.64 -3.60
CA PHE A 323 -21.69 19.98 -2.40
C PHE A 323 -22.40 20.98 -1.48
N ILE A 324 -21.83 22.17 -1.28
CA ILE A 324 -22.44 23.25 -0.50
C ILE A 324 -23.80 23.65 -1.12
N ARG A 325 -23.84 23.87 -2.44
CA ARG A 325 -25.10 24.18 -3.15
C ARG A 325 -26.16 23.09 -3.02
N GLN A 326 -25.74 21.83 -2.83
CA GLN A 326 -26.63 20.68 -2.67
C GLN A 326 -26.90 20.31 -1.20
N ARG A 327 -26.36 21.07 -0.22
CA ARG A 327 -26.46 20.79 1.22
C ARG A 327 -25.90 19.40 1.60
N LEU A 328 -24.73 19.07 1.04
CA LEU A 328 -24.01 17.81 1.25
C LEU A 328 -22.58 18.09 1.75
N GLU A 329 -22.41 19.05 2.67
CA GLU A 329 -21.10 19.44 3.18
C GLU A 329 -20.37 18.30 3.91
N ASP A 330 -21.11 17.42 4.56
CA ASP A 330 -20.63 16.22 5.24
C ASP A 330 -19.92 15.24 4.29
N GLN A 331 -20.27 15.28 3.00
CA GLN A 331 -19.73 14.40 1.98
C GLN A 331 -18.42 14.92 1.35
N ILE A 332 -18.03 16.17 1.64
CA ILE A 332 -16.81 16.76 1.06
C ILE A 332 -15.60 15.89 1.42
N GLU A 333 -15.34 15.67 2.71
CA GLU A 333 -14.21 14.86 3.17
C GLU A 333 -14.35 13.37 2.82
N VAL A 334 -15.59 12.88 2.64
CA VAL A 334 -15.82 11.48 2.20
C VAL A 334 -15.21 11.25 0.82
N VAL A 335 -15.33 12.21 -0.10
CA VAL A 335 -14.77 12.09 -1.46
C VAL A 335 -13.24 11.99 -1.43
N TYR A 336 -12.57 12.84 -0.63
CA TYR A 336 -11.12 12.79 -0.47
C TYR A 336 -10.68 11.44 0.12
N ARG A 337 -11.35 10.99 1.19
CA ARG A 337 -11.05 9.72 1.85
C ARG A 337 -11.29 8.51 0.95
N SER A 338 -12.42 8.46 0.23
CA SER A 338 -12.71 7.35 -0.68
C SER A 338 -11.70 7.28 -1.82
N ASN A 339 -11.29 8.44 -2.35
CA ASN A 339 -10.26 8.50 -3.39
C ASN A 339 -8.92 7.98 -2.87
N GLY A 340 -8.45 8.53 -1.73
CA GLY A 340 -7.21 8.11 -1.08
C GLY A 340 -7.15 6.60 -0.80
N ILE A 341 -8.23 6.03 -0.24
CA ILE A 341 -8.30 4.59 0.06
C ILE A 341 -8.25 3.75 -1.21
N ALA A 342 -9.07 4.05 -2.21
CA ALA A 342 -9.16 3.23 -3.42
C ALA A 342 -7.89 3.29 -4.26
N SER A 343 -7.36 4.49 -4.51
CA SER A 343 -6.15 4.70 -5.31
C SER A 343 -4.93 4.05 -4.65
N LEU A 344 -4.73 4.27 -3.34
CA LEU A 344 -3.58 3.71 -2.64
C LEU A 344 -3.68 2.19 -2.47
N PHE A 345 -4.87 1.64 -2.23
CA PHE A 345 -5.07 0.19 -2.22
C PHE A 345 -4.73 -0.40 -3.59
N ALA A 346 -5.28 0.15 -4.68
CA ALA A 346 -5.00 -0.34 -6.03
C ALA A 346 -3.51 -0.30 -6.35
N TRP A 347 -2.83 0.79 -5.99
CA TRP A 347 -1.42 0.98 -6.29
C TRP A 347 -0.53 0.04 -5.48
N THR A 348 -0.69 -0.01 -4.15
CA THR A 348 0.10 -0.90 -3.27
C THR A 348 -0.14 -2.37 -3.59
N ALA A 349 -1.39 -2.77 -3.86
CA ALA A 349 -1.71 -4.15 -4.19
C ALA A 349 -1.18 -4.56 -5.56
N ALA A 350 -1.19 -3.67 -6.55
CA ALA A 350 -0.55 -3.92 -7.84
C ALA A 350 0.98 -4.03 -7.71
N GLN A 351 1.62 -3.20 -6.88
CA GLN A 351 3.06 -3.32 -6.57
C GLN A 351 3.38 -4.67 -5.91
N ALA A 352 2.58 -5.11 -4.95
CA ALA A 352 2.75 -6.42 -4.31
C ALA A 352 2.58 -7.57 -5.31
N MET A 353 1.62 -7.47 -6.24
CA MET A 353 1.47 -8.46 -7.32
C MET A 353 2.66 -8.48 -8.28
N TYR A 354 3.29 -7.34 -8.54
CA TYR A 354 4.53 -7.28 -9.32
C TYR A 354 5.71 -7.98 -8.62
N GLN A 355 5.65 -8.16 -7.30
CA GLN A 355 6.60 -8.96 -6.53
C GLN A 355 6.18 -10.43 -6.39
N GLY A 356 5.08 -10.84 -7.05
CA GLY A 356 4.58 -12.21 -7.06
C GLY A 356 3.65 -12.60 -5.90
N PHE A 357 3.30 -11.65 -5.01
CA PHE A 357 2.28 -11.85 -3.97
C PHE A 357 0.88 -11.83 -4.57
N TRP A 358 -0.05 -12.57 -3.97
CA TRP A 358 -1.45 -12.62 -4.40
C TRP A 358 -2.31 -13.22 -3.28
N SER A 359 -3.60 -13.45 -3.52
CA SER A 359 -4.56 -13.81 -2.47
C SER A 359 -4.19 -15.04 -1.61
N GLU A 360 -3.49 -16.03 -2.16
CA GLU A 360 -3.03 -17.23 -1.42
C GLU A 360 -1.57 -17.10 -0.93
N ALA A 361 -0.73 -16.34 -1.64
CA ALA A 361 0.63 -16.03 -1.23
C ALA A 361 0.66 -14.60 -0.70
N ASP A 362 0.19 -14.43 0.53
CA ASP A 362 0.06 -13.11 1.16
C ASP A 362 1.42 -12.43 1.35
N VAL A 363 1.39 -11.12 1.57
CA VAL A 363 2.59 -10.30 1.72
C VAL A 363 3.38 -10.69 2.98
N THR A 364 4.69 -10.79 2.83
CA THR A 364 5.63 -11.06 3.94
C THR A 364 6.16 -9.78 4.58
N ARG A 365 6.01 -8.65 3.89
CA ARG A 365 6.39 -7.30 4.32
C ARG A 365 5.32 -6.32 3.86
N PRO A 366 5.05 -5.25 4.61
CA PRO A 366 4.01 -4.30 4.23
C PRO A 366 4.44 -3.41 3.07
N PHE A 367 3.50 -3.01 2.21
CA PHE A 367 3.75 -2.06 1.13
C PHE A 367 3.16 -0.70 1.50
N VAL A 368 4.01 0.33 1.57
CA VAL A 368 3.61 1.68 1.93
C VAL A 368 3.61 2.57 0.70
N SER A 369 2.55 3.36 0.52
CA SER A 369 2.49 4.42 -0.49
C SER A 369 1.73 5.63 0.05
N GLN A 370 2.06 6.80 -0.49
CA GLN A 370 1.51 8.08 -0.08
C GLN A 370 0.64 8.65 -1.20
N ALA A 371 -0.41 9.40 -0.84
CA ALA A 371 -1.18 10.19 -1.81
C ALA A 371 -1.54 11.56 -1.27
N VAL A 372 -1.58 12.52 -2.18
CA VAL A 372 -2.11 13.86 -1.94
C VAL A 372 -3.30 14.05 -2.87
N VAL A 373 -4.46 14.31 -2.28
CA VAL A 373 -5.70 14.56 -3.04
C VAL A 373 -6.03 16.04 -2.91
N THR A 374 -6.23 16.72 -4.02
CA THR A 374 -6.51 18.15 -4.07
C THR A 374 -7.63 18.50 -5.05
N ASP A 375 -8.35 19.59 -4.79
CA ASP A 375 -9.25 20.23 -5.74
C ASP A 375 -8.64 21.50 -6.39
N GLY A 376 -7.33 21.69 -6.22
CA GLY A 376 -6.58 22.87 -6.67
C GLY A 376 -6.34 23.89 -5.56
N LYS A 377 -7.16 23.91 -4.51
CA LYS A 377 -7.01 24.84 -3.38
C LYS A 377 -6.87 24.11 -2.05
N TYR A 378 -7.71 23.10 -1.80
CA TYR A 378 -7.72 22.29 -0.60
C TYR A 378 -6.94 21.00 -0.80
N PHE A 379 -6.04 20.70 0.13
CA PHE A 379 -5.16 19.54 0.09
C PHE A 379 -5.46 18.61 1.27
N ALA A 380 -5.66 17.33 0.98
CA ALA A 380 -5.76 16.26 1.96
C ALA A 380 -4.62 15.25 1.74
N PHE A 381 -4.03 14.79 2.85
CA PHE A 381 -2.87 13.92 2.84
C PHE A 381 -3.24 12.53 3.32
N PHE A 382 -2.81 11.52 2.57
CA PHE A 382 -3.07 10.11 2.86
C PHE A 382 -1.78 9.30 2.85
N CYS A 383 -1.68 8.37 3.79
CA CYS A 383 -0.65 7.35 3.82
C CYS A 383 -1.34 5.99 3.92
N TYR A 384 -0.93 5.02 3.14
CA TYR A 384 -1.54 3.70 3.12
C TYR A 384 -0.49 2.63 3.32
N GLN A 385 -0.79 1.66 4.16
CA GLN A 385 0.02 0.48 4.39
C GLN A 385 -0.81 -0.77 4.09
N LEU A 386 -0.37 -1.50 3.07
CA LEU A 386 -0.92 -2.79 2.68
C LEU A 386 -0.28 -3.89 3.53
N ASN A 387 -1.07 -4.49 4.41
CA ASN A 387 -0.66 -5.59 5.28
C ASN A 387 -1.19 -6.94 4.79
N THR A 388 -2.20 -6.95 3.92
CA THR A 388 -2.75 -8.19 3.38
C THR A 388 -3.44 -8.04 2.02
N LEU A 389 -3.28 -9.07 1.19
CA LEU A 389 -4.00 -9.32 -0.06
C LEU A 389 -5.00 -10.48 0.04
N ALA A 390 -5.01 -11.20 1.15
CA ALA A 390 -5.86 -12.36 1.40
C ALA A 390 -7.30 -11.94 1.73
N LEU A 391 -8.03 -11.54 0.67
CA LEU A 391 -9.39 -10.99 0.74
C LEU A 391 -10.48 -11.97 0.26
N THR A 392 -10.12 -13.16 -0.24
CA THR A 392 -11.11 -14.15 -0.71
C THR A 392 -11.87 -14.75 0.47
N ALA A 393 -13.04 -15.33 0.23
CA ALA A 393 -13.83 -15.96 1.29
C ALA A 393 -13.11 -17.16 1.95
N GLU A 394 -12.13 -17.76 1.28
CA GLU A 394 -11.32 -18.86 1.82
C GLU A 394 -10.18 -18.31 2.68
N THR A 395 -9.43 -17.31 2.20
CA THR A 395 -8.22 -16.82 2.87
C THR A 395 -8.50 -15.82 3.98
N ILE A 396 -9.63 -15.10 3.94
CA ILE A 396 -9.98 -14.11 4.95
C ILE A 396 -10.29 -14.72 6.32
N LYS A 397 -10.77 -15.98 6.38
CA LYS A 397 -11.25 -16.62 7.61
C LYS A 397 -10.17 -16.78 8.67
N ASN A 398 -8.94 -17.06 8.25
CA ASN A 398 -7.81 -17.32 9.14
C ASN A 398 -6.83 -16.14 9.19
N ASN A 399 -7.21 -14.99 8.64
CA ASN A 399 -6.33 -13.85 8.48
C ASN A 399 -6.77 -12.68 9.36
N PRO A 400 -6.11 -12.46 10.51
CA PRO A 400 -6.43 -11.35 11.41
C PRO A 400 -5.98 -9.99 10.84
N ARG A 401 -5.03 -9.96 9.89
CA ARG A 401 -4.43 -8.73 9.39
C ARG A 401 -5.44 -7.86 8.66
N LYS A 402 -5.32 -6.55 8.84
CA LYS A 402 -6.13 -5.51 8.19
C LYS A 402 -5.21 -4.49 7.55
N ASN A 403 -5.62 -3.92 6.43
CA ASN A 403 -4.90 -2.83 5.79
C ASN A 403 -5.16 -1.52 6.56
N ILE A 404 -4.23 -0.57 6.48
CA ILE A 404 -4.32 0.68 7.25
C ILE A 404 -4.18 1.86 6.31
N CYS A 405 -5.06 2.85 6.48
CA CYS A 405 -4.99 4.14 5.80
C CYS A 405 -5.03 5.25 6.85
N TRP A 406 -4.01 6.10 6.86
CA TRP A 406 -3.99 7.36 7.60
C TRP A 406 -4.46 8.47 6.67
N GLY A 407 -5.26 9.40 7.20
CA GLY A 407 -5.79 10.52 6.43
C GLY A 407 -6.00 11.76 7.27
N THR A 408 -5.65 12.92 6.73
CA THR A 408 -6.02 14.22 7.31
C THR A 408 -7.25 14.79 6.62
N ASP A 409 -7.97 15.66 7.33
CA ASP A 409 -8.99 16.50 6.70
C ASP A 409 -8.32 17.49 5.73
N SER A 410 -9.09 17.94 4.74
CA SER A 410 -8.58 18.85 3.73
C SER A 410 -8.38 20.28 4.28
N LYS A 411 -7.21 20.86 4.03
CA LYS A 411 -6.85 22.23 4.42
C LYS A 411 -6.54 23.09 3.19
N PRO A 412 -6.95 24.37 3.15
CA PRO A 412 -6.60 25.27 2.05
C PRO A 412 -5.10 25.60 2.07
N LEU A 413 -4.48 25.61 0.88
CA LEU A 413 -3.09 26.04 0.68
C LEU A 413 -2.96 27.56 0.66
N TYR A 414 -3.98 28.26 0.16
CA TYR A 414 -4.04 29.72 0.07
C TYR A 414 -5.48 30.19 0.18
N ASP A 415 -5.70 31.45 0.53
CA ASP A 415 -7.04 32.03 0.61
C ASP A 415 -7.50 32.58 -0.74
N VAL A 416 -6.75 33.53 -1.29
CA VAL A 416 -7.11 34.21 -2.55
C VAL A 416 -5.84 34.63 -3.29
N VAL A 417 -5.90 34.62 -4.63
CA VAL A 417 -4.88 35.22 -5.49
C VAL A 417 -5.46 36.49 -6.11
N GLU A 418 -4.88 37.64 -5.78
CA GLU A 418 -5.33 38.98 -6.19
C GLU A 418 -4.12 39.86 -6.48
N ASP A 419 -4.19 40.69 -7.52
CA ASP A 419 -3.19 41.71 -7.86
C ASP A 419 -1.74 41.19 -7.94
N GLY A 420 -1.57 39.96 -8.44
CA GLY A 420 -0.24 39.33 -8.56
C GLY A 420 0.36 38.88 -7.22
N ASN A 421 -0.45 38.77 -6.16
CA ASN A 421 -0.02 38.31 -4.85
C ASN A 421 -0.92 37.19 -4.29
N VAL A 422 -0.31 36.28 -3.53
CA VAL A 422 -1.01 35.15 -2.87
C VAL A 422 -1.29 35.52 -1.42
N LYS A 423 -2.56 35.73 -1.08
CA LYS A 423 -3.00 36.05 0.29
C LYS A 423 -3.32 34.77 1.07
N GLY A 424 -2.95 34.75 2.34
CA GLY A 424 -3.29 33.65 3.26
C GLY A 424 -2.61 32.31 2.94
N PHE A 425 -1.35 32.34 2.46
CA PHE A 425 -0.62 31.10 2.18
C PHE A 425 -0.37 30.29 3.46
N ASN A 426 -0.67 29.00 3.41
CA ASN A 426 -0.59 28.09 4.54
C ASN A 426 0.69 27.24 4.49
N ASP A 427 1.68 27.64 5.28
CA ASP A 427 2.98 26.97 5.37
C ASP A 427 2.88 25.54 5.94
N GLU A 428 1.84 25.20 6.71
CA GLU A 428 1.65 23.85 7.24
C GLU A 428 1.39 22.83 6.14
N VAL A 429 0.59 23.20 5.14
CA VAL A 429 0.25 22.34 3.99
C VAL A 429 1.50 22.09 3.15
N LEU A 430 2.28 23.15 2.87
CA LEU A 430 3.54 23.03 2.16
C LEU A 430 4.54 22.17 2.94
N LEU A 431 4.67 22.37 4.24
CA LEU A 431 5.54 21.57 5.09
C LEU A 431 5.16 20.08 5.05
N GLN A 432 3.86 19.78 5.06
CA GLN A 432 3.38 18.40 5.00
C GLN A 432 3.67 17.75 3.63
N LEU A 433 3.51 18.51 2.54
CA LEU A 433 3.88 18.09 1.19
C LEU A 433 5.39 17.78 1.08
N VAL A 434 6.23 18.67 1.62
CA VAL A 434 7.69 18.48 1.64
C VAL A 434 8.08 17.27 2.48
N ARG A 435 7.42 17.03 3.63
CA ARG A 435 7.64 15.84 4.46
C ARG A 435 7.34 14.54 3.72
N PHE A 436 6.31 14.51 2.87
CA PHE A 436 6.01 13.35 2.02
C PHE A 436 7.16 13.11 1.04
N LEU A 437 7.54 14.13 0.27
CA LEU A 437 8.61 14.05 -0.73
C LEU A 437 9.97 13.67 -0.14
N LEU A 438 10.26 14.07 1.11
CA LEU A 438 11.49 13.71 1.81
C LEU A 438 11.48 12.31 2.43
N ASN A 439 10.36 11.59 2.37
CA ASN A 439 10.30 10.22 2.87
C ASN A 439 11.22 9.31 2.04
N ARG A 440 12.05 8.52 2.73
CA ARG A 440 13.06 7.66 2.13
C ARG A 440 13.34 6.44 3.01
N PRO A 441 13.75 5.30 2.44
CA PRO A 441 14.26 4.17 3.22
C PRO A 441 15.54 4.58 3.97
N LYS A 442 15.84 3.86 5.07
CA LYS A 442 17.05 4.11 5.88
C LYS A 442 18.34 3.80 5.11
N GLU A 443 18.28 2.85 4.19
CA GLU A 443 19.39 2.43 3.32
C GLU A 443 19.01 2.75 1.87
N LEU A 444 19.80 3.61 1.22
CA LEU A 444 19.60 4.04 -0.17
C LEU A 444 20.47 3.30 -1.17
#